data_AF-A0A519JGD2-F1
#
_entry.id   AF-A0A519JGD2-F1
#
_cell.length_a   1.000
_cell.length_b   1.000
_cell.length_c   1.000
_cell.angle_alpha   90.00
_cell.angle_beta   90.00
_cell.angle_gamma   90.00
#
_symmetry.space_group_name_H-M   'P 1'
#
loop_
_entity.id
_entity.type
_entity.pdbx_description
1 polymer ?
#
loop_
_entity_poly.entity_id
_entity_poly.type
_entity_poly.pdbx_seq_one_letter_code
_entity_poly.pdbx_strand_id
1 'polypeptide(L)'
;MVKTGTRALVLATAGMLTLGLAACGDGGAAKGGNASVAEAAGDEATQEKFNHYVEGFNKLIDDNWGVGSNFRSYQQLDIPAKSADDSISFPENITTLEGAIEALKEGRALRGDDLAGPADAAVDKLLPRLEALLTQWRTLDPYYETRRYREDGLAQGKAADAGLKTAYEAAIAEIEAFDATLTTYLRQRDAAQLTAYRNAGHGELANLMDAMQKADHFSDAVLAEDNATADRLLP
;
A
#
# COMPACT_ATOMS: atom_id res chain seq x y z
N MET A 1 31.17 -12.51 -6.44
CA MET A 1 30.66 -11.83 -5.22
C MET A 1 29.77 -10.69 -5.68
N VAL A 2 28.47 -10.93 -5.78
CA VAL A 2 27.49 -9.90 -6.10
C VAL A 2 27.04 -9.30 -4.77
N LYS A 3 27.30 -8.02 -4.54
CA LYS A 3 26.69 -7.27 -3.43
C LYS A 3 25.23 -7.03 -3.82
N THR A 4 24.34 -7.92 -3.40
CA THR A 4 22.91 -7.62 -3.29
C THR A 4 22.76 -6.60 -2.18
N GLY A 5 22.75 -5.31 -2.56
CA GLY A 5 22.33 -4.25 -1.67
C GLY A 5 20.84 -4.39 -1.42
N THR A 6 20.49 -4.93 -0.26
CA THR A 6 19.13 -4.87 0.28
C THR A 6 18.78 -3.39 0.43
N ARG A 7 18.02 -2.85 -0.53
CA ARG A 7 17.33 -1.58 -0.34
C ARG A 7 16.29 -1.83 0.74
N ALA A 8 16.62 -1.47 1.97
CA ALA A 8 15.63 -1.32 3.03
C ALA A 8 14.75 -0.14 2.61
N LEU A 9 13.65 -0.45 1.92
CA LEU A 9 12.61 0.50 1.58
C LEU A 9 11.89 0.85 2.88
N VAL A 10 12.31 1.94 3.52
CA VAL A 10 11.52 2.59 4.56
C VAL A 10 10.41 3.33 3.81
N LEU A 11 9.20 2.79 3.89
CA LEU A 11 8.00 3.40 3.34
C LEU A 11 7.82 4.81 3.91
N ALA A 12 7.80 5.81 3.04
CA ALA A 12 7.39 7.15 3.40
C ALA A 12 5.91 7.09 3.80
N THR A 13 5.68 7.42 5.06
CA THR A 13 4.40 7.32 5.75
C THR A 13 3.57 8.58 5.51
N ALA A 14 2.25 8.37 5.51
CA ALA A 14 1.21 9.35 5.83
C ALA A 14 0.82 10.38 4.75
N GLY A 15 0.17 9.91 3.70
CA GLY A 15 -0.93 10.65 3.09
C GLY A 15 -2.08 10.73 4.09
N MET A 16 -2.09 11.76 4.94
CA MET A 16 -3.18 12.01 5.89
C MET A 16 -4.44 12.32 5.07
N LEU A 17 -5.29 11.31 4.84
CA LEU A 17 -6.66 11.49 4.37
C LEU A 17 -7.37 12.32 5.43
N THR A 18 -7.40 13.64 5.24
CA THR A 18 -8.32 14.50 5.95
C THR A 18 -9.72 14.09 5.50
N LEU A 19 -10.30 13.14 6.21
CA LEU A 19 -11.73 12.88 6.24
C LEU A 19 -12.40 14.24 6.39
N GLY A 20 -13.05 14.71 5.33
CA GLY A 20 -13.89 15.89 5.40
C GLY A 20 -14.90 15.65 6.50
N LEU A 21 -14.72 16.30 7.65
CA LEU A 21 -15.75 16.40 8.66
C LEU A 21 -16.94 17.08 7.98
N ALA A 22 -17.90 16.27 7.54
CA ALA A 22 -19.26 16.73 7.33
C ALA A 22 -19.77 17.20 8.71
N ALA A 23 -19.54 18.47 9.00
CA ALA A 23 -20.10 19.14 10.16
C ALA A 23 -21.63 19.10 10.01
N CYS A 24 -22.24 18.16 10.73
CA CYS A 24 -23.66 18.18 11.03
C CYS A 24 -23.88 19.35 12.01
N GLY A 25 -24.59 20.38 11.58
CA GLY A 25 -24.85 21.57 12.41
C GLY A 25 -25.59 22.65 11.62
N ASP A 26 -26.91 22.62 11.74
CA ASP A 26 -27.84 23.61 11.20
C ASP A 26 -27.54 25.03 11.72
N GLY A 27 -27.72 26.03 10.85
CA GLY A 27 -27.86 27.44 11.24
C GLY A 27 -26.68 28.37 10.93
N GLY A 28 -26.54 28.82 9.67
CA GLY A 28 -25.80 30.04 9.36
C GLY A 28 -25.26 30.13 7.93
N ALA A 29 -25.99 30.81 7.05
CA ALA A 29 -25.60 31.04 5.67
C ALA A 29 -24.31 31.86 5.55
N ALA A 30 -23.20 31.20 5.17
CA ALA A 30 -22.06 31.83 4.50
C ALA A 30 -22.08 31.40 3.02
N LYS A 31 -22.68 32.25 2.17
CA LYS A 31 -22.66 32.10 0.71
C LYS A 31 -21.28 32.50 0.19
N GLY A 32 -20.55 31.53 -0.38
CA GLY A 32 -19.39 31.75 -1.25
C GLY A 32 -18.05 31.46 -0.58
N GLY A 33 -17.57 30.22 -0.70
CA GLY A 33 -16.20 29.85 -0.29
C GLY A 33 -15.92 28.34 -0.35
N ASN A 34 -16.91 27.50 -0.07
CA ASN A 34 -16.67 26.06 0.12
C ASN A 34 -16.85 25.18 -1.13
N ALA A 35 -17.48 25.66 -2.20
CA ALA A 35 -17.74 24.85 -3.39
C ALA A 35 -16.45 24.51 -4.16
N SER A 36 -15.51 25.46 -4.26
CA SER A 36 -14.26 25.29 -5.02
C SER A 36 -13.25 24.35 -4.35
N VAL A 37 -13.31 24.20 -3.02
CA VAL A 37 -12.45 23.26 -2.28
C VAL A 37 -13.00 21.83 -2.38
N ALA A 38 -14.33 21.67 -2.33
CA ALA A 38 -14.99 20.38 -2.50
C ALA A 38 -14.83 19.80 -3.92
N GLU A 39 -14.98 20.64 -4.96
CA GLU A 39 -14.73 20.21 -6.36
C GLU A 39 -13.26 19.84 -6.61
N ALA A 40 -12.30 20.47 -5.90
CA ALA A 40 -10.88 20.17 -6.02
C ALA A 40 -10.45 18.88 -5.31
N ALA A 41 -11.31 18.31 -4.45
CA ALA A 41 -11.07 17.01 -3.83
C ALA A 41 -11.31 15.82 -4.80
N GLY A 42 -11.81 16.10 -6.01
CA GLY A 42 -12.18 15.09 -7.01
C GLY A 42 -13.63 14.63 -6.87
N ASP A 43 -14.14 13.91 -7.86
CA ASP A 43 -15.48 13.29 -7.79
C ASP A 43 -15.55 12.29 -6.63
N GLU A 44 -16.69 12.22 -5.94
CA GLU A 44 -16.87 11.41 -4.73
C GLU A 44 -16.54 9.93 -4.98
N ALA A 45 -16.92 9.40 -6.15
CA ALA A 45 -16.61 8.02 -6.53
C ALA A 45 -15.10 7.79 -6.75
N THR A 46 -14.38 8.79 -7.24
CA THR A 46 -12.92 8.73 -7.38
C THR A 46 -12.26 8.74 -6.00
N GLN A 47 -12.74 9.57 -5.08
CA GLN A 47 -12.23 9.58 -3.70
C GLN A 47 -12.46 8.23 -3.02
N GLU A 48 -13.66 7.66 -3.13
CA GLU A 48 -14.01 6.36 -2.57
C GLU A 48 -13.12 5.24 -3.15
N LYS A 49 -12.93 5.21 -4.48
CA LYS A 49 -11.98 4.30 -5.16
C LYS A 49 -10.59 4.36 -4.52
N PHE A 50 -10.05 5.56 -4.35
CA PHE A 50 -8.70 5.72 -3.82
C PHE A 50 -8.61 5.46 -2.31
N ASN A 51 -9.69 5.65 -1.55
CA ASN A 51 -9.76 5.22 -0.16
C ASN A 51 -9.61 3.70 -0.03
N HIS A 52 -10.32 2.94 -0.87
CA HIS A 52 -10.17 1.48 -0.95
C HIS A 52 -8.75 1.06 -1.37
N TYR A 53 -8.15 1.76 -2.33
CA TYR A 53 -6.77 1.52 -2.75
C TYR A 53 -5.76 1.78 -1.63
N VAL A 54 -5.91 2.87 -0.89
CA VAL A 54 -5.09 3.17 0.29
C VAL A 54 -5.31 2.14 1.39
N GLU A 55 -6.55 1.73 1.66
CA GLU A 55 -6.84 0.69 2.64
C GLU A 55 -6.17 -0.64 2.27
N GLY A 56 -6.36 -1.10 1.04
CA GLY A 56 -5.74 -2.32 0.53
C GLY A 56 -4.21 -2.25 0.62
N PHE A 57 -3.62 -1.14 0.17
CA PHE A 57 -2.18 -0.90 0.27
C PHE A 57 -1.68 -0.96 1.71
N ASN A 58 -2.31 -0.24 2.63
CA ASN A 58 -1.92 -0.20 4.05
C ASN A 58 -1.91 -1.59 4.69
N LYS A 59 -2.88 -2.46 4.36
CA LYS A 59 -2.87 -3.85 4.84
C LYS A 59 -1.70 -4.66 4.26
N LEU A 60 -1.35 -4.44 2.99
CA LEU A 60 -0.24 -5.15 2.33
C LEU A 60 1.13 -4.79 2.90
N ILE A 61 1.28 -3.57 3.40
CA ILE A 61 2.56 -3.04 3.90
C ILE A 61 2.68 -3.06 5.42
N ASP A 62 1.65 -3.52 6.14
CA ASP A 62 1.63 -3.53 7.60
C ASP A 62 2.90 -4.21 8.17
N ASP A 63 3.52 -3.56 9.16
CA ASP A 63 4.81 -4.01 9.70
C ASP A 63 4.73 -5.38 10.38
N ASN A 64 3.56 -5.78 10.86
CA ASN A 64 3.35 -7.05 11.57
C ASN A 64 2.71 -8.10 10.68
N TRP A 65 1.78 -7.69 9.80
CA TRP A 65 0.87 -8.60 9.10
C TRP A 65 0.89 -8.43 7.58
N GLY A 66 1.66 -7.47 7.07
CA GLY A 66 1.81 -7.23 5.64
C GLY A 66 2.59 -8.34 4.94
N VAL A 67 2.52 -8.33 3.60
CA VAL A 67 3.15 -9.34 2.73
C VAL A 67 4.66 -9.39 2.96
N GLY A 68 5.32 -8.23 3.07
CA GLY A 68 6.76 -8.16 3.31
C GLY A 68 7.16 -8.71 4.68
N SER A 69 6.38 -8.46 5.72
CA SER A 69 6.65 -8.96 7.07
C SER A 69 6.50 -10.48 7.13
N ASN A 70 5.39 -10.99 6.60
CA ASN A 70 5.13 -12.41 6.49
C ASN A 70 6.17 -13.15 5.64
N PHE A 71 6.66 -12.53 4.55
CA PHE A 71 7.73 -13.13 3.75
C PHE A 71 9.04 -13.26 4.55
N ARG A 72 9.44 -12.22 5.28
CA ARG A 72 10.63 -12.28 6.16
C ARG A 72 10.49 -13.39 7.21
N SER A 73 9.34 -13.47 7.87
CA SER A 73 9.04 -14.53 8.84
C SER A 73 9.11 -15.91 8.22
N TYR A 74 8.54 -16.09 7.01
CA TYR A 74 8.61 -17.35 6.28
C TYR A 74 10.04 -17.74 5.93
N GLN A 75 10.86 -16.80 5.44
CA GLN A 75 12.26 -17.06 5.09
C GLN A 75 13.07 -17.54 6.30
N GLN A 76 12.80 -17.01 7.49
CA GLN A 76 13.47 -17.43 8.73
C GLN A 76 13.16 -18.87 9.15
N LEU A 77 12.06 -19.46 8.64
CA LEU A 77 11.74 -20.86 8.90
C LEU A 77 12.74 -21.81 8.25
N ASP A 78 13.37 -21.41 7.13
CA ASP A 78 14.30 -22.23 6.36
C ASP A 78 13.79 -23.68 6.17
N ILE A 79 12.59 -23.81 5.60
CA ILE A 79 11.88 -25.08 5.39
C ILE A 79 12.77 -26.18 4.76
N PRO A 80 13.66 -25.89 3.78
CA PRO A 80 14.56 -26.90 3.24
C PRO A 80 15.46 -27.57 4.30
N ALA A 81 15.93 -26.81 5.29
CA ALA A 81 16.79 -27.29 6.38
C ALA A 81 16.01 -27.90 7.57
N LYS A 82 14.69 -27.70 7.62
CA LYS A 82 13.84 -28.24 8.69
C LYS A 82 13.61 -29.74 8.57
N SER A 83 13.35 -30.34 9.72
CA SER A 83 12.90 -31.71 9.91
C SER A 83 11.42 -31.75 10.28
N ALA A 84 10.80 -32.92 10.13
CA ALA A 84 9.41 -33.13 10.49
C ALA A 84 9.17 -33.12 12.02
N ASP A 85 10.22 -33.28 12.84
CA ASP A 85 10.09 -33.24 14.30
C ASP A 85 10.08 -31.82 14.86
N ASP A 86 10.56 -30.85 14.08
CA ASP A 86 10.62 -29.44 14.47
C ASP A 86 9.24 -28.86 14.72
N SER A 87 9.17 -27.87 15.62
CA SER A 87 8.00 -26.99 15.71
C SER A 87 8.12 -25.91 14.65
N ILE A 88 7.27 -25.99 13.63
CA ILE A 88 7.23 -25.01 12.53
C ILE A 88 6.02 -24.11 12.75
N SER A 89 6.27 -22.82 12.98
CA SER A 89 5.24 -21.78 13.07
C SER A 89 5.14 -21.09 11.72
N PHE A 90 4.21 -21.54 10.88
CA PHE A 90 3.95 -20.87 9.61
C PHE A 90 3.41 -19.45 9.88
N PRO A 91 3.73 -18.44 9.06
CA PRO A 91 3.21 -17.09 9.28
C PRO A 91 1.68 -17.11 9.32
N GLU A 92 1.13 -16.46 10.34
CA GLU A 92 -0.31 -16.40 10.60
C GLU A 92 -0.95 -15.23 9.85
N ASN A 93 -2.28 -15.13 9.94
CA ASN A 93 -3.06 -13.94 9.59
C ASN A 93 -3.35 -13.75 8.08
N ILE A 94 -3.81 -14.84 7.44
CA ILE A 94 -4.31 -14.85 6.05
C ILE A 94 -5.41 -13.81 5.81
N THR A 95 -6.17 -13.46 6.86
CA THR A 95 -7.29 -12.52 6.80
C THR A 95 -6.84 -11.10 6.46
N THR A 96 -5.61 -10.70 6.80
CA THR A 96 -5.06 -9.40 6.40
C THR A 96 -4.86 -9.33 4.89
N LEU A 97 -4.34 -10.41 4.28
CA LEU A 97 -4.19 -10.52 2.82
C LEU A 97 -5.56 -10.60 2.13
N GLU A 98 -6.52 -11.33 2.69
CA GLU A 98 -7.89 -11.40 2.18
C GLU A 98 -8.56 -10.03 2.17
N GLY A 99 -8.49 -9.30 3.29
CA GLY A 99 -9.05 -7.95 3.39
C GLY A 99 -8.34 -6.96 2.46
N ALA A 100 -7.06 -7.13 2.19
CA ALA A 100 -6.35 -6.30 1.21
C ALA A 100 -6.87 -6.56 -0.21
N ILE A 101 -7.04 -7.83 -0.59
CA ILE A 101 -7.59 -8.21 -1.90
C ILE A 101 -9.03 -7.71 -2.05
N GLU A 102 -9.85 -7.81 -1.00
CA GLU A 102 -11.22 -7.30 -0.98
C GLU A 102 -11.27 -5.80 -1.23
N ALA A 103 -10.54 -5.01 -0.44
CA ALA A 103 -10.49 -3.55 -0.60
C ALA A 103 -10.03 -3.16 -2.02
N LEU A 104 -8.98 -3.80 -2.55
CA LEU A 104 -8.51 -3.53 -3.92
C LEU A 104 -9.58 -3.85 -4.98
N LYS A 105 -10.36 -4.92 -4.80
CA LYS A 105 -11.47 -5.27 -5.71
C LYS A 105 -12.62 -4.27 -5.62
N GLU A 106 -12.96 -3.81 -4.42
CA GLU A 106 -13.99 -2.79 -4.20
C GLU A 106 -13.61 -1.48 -4.89
N GLY A 107 -12.40 -0.96 -4.65
CA GLY A 107 -11.91 0.24 -5.34
C GLY A 107 -11.86 0.06 -6.86
N ARG A 108 -11.49 -1.13 -7.34
CA ARG A 108 -11.44 -1.43 -8.78
C ARG A 108 -12.82 -1.45 -9.45
N ALA A 109 -13.87 -1.81 -8.72
CA ALA A 109 -15.24 -1.84 -9.21
C ALA A 109 -15.87 -0.45 -9.32
N LEU A 110 -15.37 0.54 -8.57
CA LEU A 110 -15.84 1.92 -8.62
C LEU A 110 -15.34 2.63 -9.89
N ARG A 111 -16.12 3.61 -10.35
CA ARG A 111 -15.70 4.51 -11.45
C ARG A 111 -14.71 5.53 -10.90
N GLY A 112 -13.70 5.84 -11.70
CA GLY A 112 -12.77 6.94 -11.44
C GLY A 112 -12.79 7.95 -12.58
N ASP A 113 -12.18 9.10 -12.33
CA ASP A 113 -11.81 10.06 -13.36
C ASP A 113 -10.63 9.56 -14.21
N ASP A 114 -10.14 10.42 -15.12
CA ASP A 114 -9.01 10.09 -16.00
C ASP A 114 -7.70 9.83 -15.23
N LEU A 115 -7.56 10.32 -13.99
CA LEU A 115 -6.38 10.12 -13.15
C LEU A 115 -6.36 8.75 -12.49
N ALA A 116 -7.50 8.06 -12.42
CA ALA A 116 -7.59 6.71 -11.88
C ALA A 116 -6.96 5.63 -12.77
N GLY A 117 -6.84 5.87 -14.09
CA GLY A 117 -6.41 4.87 -15.06
C GLY A 117 -5.08 4.16 -14.73
N PRO A 118 -4.00 4.88 -14.38
CA PRO A 118 -2.74 4.25 -13.96
C PRO A 118 -2.86 3.40 -12.69
N ALA A 119 -3.63 3.83 -11.70
CA ALA A 119 -3.84 3.08 -10.46
C ALA A 119 -4.66 1.81 -10.70
N ASP A 120 -5.75 1.91 -11.48
CA ASP A 120 -6.53 0.75 -11.93
C ASP A 120 -5.65 -0.29 -12.64
N ALA A 121 -4.77 0.16 -13.55
CA ALA A 121 -3.87 -0.72 -14.27
C ALA A 121 -2.81 -1.39 -13.37
N ALA A 122 -2.37 -0.71 -12.30
CA ALA A 122 -1.48 -1.30 -11.31
C ALA A 122 -2.21 -2.35 -10.46
N VAL A 123 -3.45 -2.05 -10.03
CA VAL A 123 -4.29 -3.01 -9.30
C VAL A 123 -4.61 -4.24 -10.15
N ASP A 124 -4.87 -4.08 -11.45
CA ASP A 124 -5.13 -5.18 -12.38
C ASP A 124 -3.92 -6.14 -12.52
N LYS A 125 -2.69 -5.64 -12.30
CA LYS A 125 -1.47 -6.47 -12.27
C LYS A 125 -1.23 -7.09 -10.90
N LEU A 126 -1.50 -6.34 -9.84
CA LEU A 126 -1.26 -6.74 -8.46
C LEU A 126 -2.23 -7.85 -8.01
N LEU A 127 -3.53 -7.71 -8.30
CA LEU A 127 -4.57 -8.64 -7.83
C LEU A 127 -4.26 -10.11 -8.17
N PRO A 128 -3.91 -10.49 -9.41
CA PRO A 128 -3.54 -11.87 -9.73
C PRO A 128 -2.35 -12.41 -8.93
N ARG A 129 -1.39 -11.54 -8.53
CA ARG A 129 -0.24 -11.96 -7.71
C ARG A 129 -0.65 -12.23 -6.27
N LEU A 130 -1.48 -11.35 -5.70
CA LEU A 130 -2.03 -11.51 -4.36
C LEU A 130 -2.92 -12.76 -4.27
N GLU A 131 -3.74 -13.03 -5.28
CA GLU A 131 -4.59 -14.23 -5.34
C GLU A 131 -3.77 -15.52 -5.47
N ALA A 132 -2.68 -15.48 -6.24
CA ALA A 132 -1.75 -16.61 -6.34
C ALA A 132 -1.06 -16.89 -4.99
N LEU A 133 -0.61 -15.84 -4.30
CA LEU A 133 -0.04 -15.94 -2.95
C LEU A 133 -1.07 -16.50 -1.95
N LEU A 134 -2.29 -15.95 -1.96
CA LEU A 134 -3.38 -16.41 -1.10
C LEU A 134 -3.70 -17.90 -1.33
N THR A 135 -3.64 -18.36 -2.57
CA THR A 135 -3.87 -19.77 -2.91
C THR A 135 -2.79 -20.68 -2.30
N GLN A 136 -1.52 -20.27 -2.33
CA GLN A 136 -0.45 -21.00 -1.66
C GLN A 136 -0.66 -21.06 -0.15
N TRP A 137 -1.04 -19.93 0.45
CA TRP A 137 -1.37 -19.84 1.88
C TRP A 137 -2.51 -20.76 2.27
N ARG A 138 -3.66 -20.70 1.60
CA ARG A 138 -4.81 -21.59 1.87
C ARG A 138 -4.48 -23.07 1.75
N THR A 139 -3.46 -23.40 0.96
CA THR A 139 -2.97 -24.79 0.82
C THR A 139 -2.05 -25.19 1.98
N LEU A 140 -1.16 -24.31 2.42
CA LEU A 140 -0.10 -24.62 3.38
C LEU A 140 -0.48 -24.34 4.82
N ASP A 141 -1.35 -23.37 5.07
CA ASP A 141 -1.74 -22.95 6.41
C ASP A 141 -2.37 -24.12 7.21
N PRO A 142 -3.40 -24.84 6.70
CA PRO A 142 -3.90 -26.03 7.38
C PRO A 142 -2.85 -27.14 7.53
N TYR A 143 -1.93 -27.27 6.56
CA TYR A 143 -0.88 -28.29 6.59
C TYR A 143 0.09 -28.09 7.76
N TYR A 144 0.44 -26.84 8.06
CA TYR A 144 1.29 -26.50 9.20
C TYR A 144 0.50 -26.44 10.51
N GLU A 145 -0.68 -25.82 10.52
CA GLU A 145 -1.54 -25.67 11.70
C GLU A 145 -1.93 -27.03 12.30
N THR A 146 -2.39 -27.97 11.47
CA THR A 146 -2.78 -29.30 11.93
C THR A 146 -1.59 -30.26 12.03
N ARG A 147 -0.36 -29.78 11.85
CA ARG A 147 0.90 -30.55 11.92
C ARG A 147 0.99 -31.74 10.95
N ARG A 148 0.30 -31.69 9.80
CA ARG A 148 0.37 -32.75 8.78
C ARG A 148 1.77 -32.93 8.20
N TYR A 149 2.64 -31.94 8.32
CA TYR A 149 4.07 -32.08 7.99
C TYR A 149 4.78 -33.19 8.77
N ARG A 150 4.24 -33.62 9.91
CA ARG A 150 4.79 -34.75 10.67
C ARG A 150 4.49 -36.10 10.02
N GLU A 151 3.39 -36.17 9.27
CA GLU A 151 2.88 -37.40 8.65
C GLU A 151 3.62 -37.72 7.35
N ASP A 152 4.00 -36.69 6.58
CA ASP A 152 4.66 -36.82 5.28
C ASP A 152 6.16 -36.52 5.31
N GLY A 153 6.74 -36.37 6.49
CA GLY A 153 8.17 -36.06 6.63
C GLY A 153 8.54 -34.67 6.10
N LEU A 154 7.61 -33.71 6.14
CA LEU A 154 7.72 -32.35 5.60
C LEU A 154 7.82 -32.31 4.05
N ALA A 155 7.42 -33.38 3.36
CA ALA A 155 7.56 -33.49 1.91
C ALA A 155 6.78 -32.41 1.14
N GLN A 156 5.51 -32.20 1.48
CA GLN A 156 4.68 -31.16 0.86
C GLN A 156 5.24 -29.76 1.13
N GLY A 157 5.68 -29.48 2.36
CA GLY A 157 6.29 -28.21 2.72
C GLY A 157 7.53 -27.89 1.88
N LYS A 158 8.43 -28.86 1.71
CA LYS A 158 9.65 -28.71 0.88
C LYS A 158 9.34 -28.56 -0.60
N ALA A 159 8.35 -29.29 -1.11
CA ALA A 159 7.93 -29.18 -2.51
C ALA A 159 7.31 -27.80 -2.83
N ALA A 160 6.63 -27.18 -1.87
CA ALA A 160 5.97 -25.90 -2.05
C ALA A 160 6.89 -24.68 -1.81
N ASP A 161 8.05 -24.84 -1.15
CA ASP A 161 8.91 -23.74 -0.70
C ASP A 161 9.28 -22.75 -1.83
N ALA A 162 9.79 -23.26 -2.95
CA ALA A 162 10.18 -22.41 -4.08
C ALA A 162 8.98 -21.67 -4.69
N GLY A 163 7.82 -22.34 -4.77
CA GLY A 163 6.58 -21.76 -5.30
C GLY A 163 6.05 -20.64 -4.41
N LEU A 164 6.05 -20.84 -3.09
CA LEU A 164 5.61 -19.82 -2.13
C LEU A 164 6.55 -18.61 -2.14
N LYS A 165 7.87 -18.81 -2.16
CA LYS A 165 8.85 -17.71 -2.27
C LYS A 165 8.64 -16.89 -3.53
N THR A 166 8.46 -17.57 -4.68
CA THR A 166 8.18 -16.91 -5.96
C THR A 166 6.88 -16.09 -5.91
N ALA A 167 5.83 -16.63 -5.27
CA ALA A 167 4.56 -15.92 -5.12
C ALA A 167 4.69 -14.65 -4.26
N TYR A 168 5.46 -14.71 -3.16
CA TYR A 168 5.78 -13.54 -2.35
C TYR A 168 6.56 -12.49 -3.12
N GLU A 169 7.64 -12.88 -3.80
CA GLU A 169 8.48 -11.96 -4.57
C GLU A 169 7.69 -11.28 -5.68
N ALA A 170 6.83 -12.03 -6.38
CA ALA A 170 5.96 -11.47 -7.41
C ALA A 170 4.91 -10.50 -6.83
N ALA A 171 4.34 -10.80 -5.66
CA ALA A 171 3.42 -9.90 -4.98
C ALA A 171 4.12 -8.62 -4.53
N ILE A 172 5.30 -8.73 -3.91
CA ILE A 172 6.09 -7.58 -3.43
C ILE A 172 6.45 -6.65 -4.58
N ALA A 173 6.92 -7.19 -5.72
CA ALA A 173 7.26 -6.38 -6.88
C ALA A 173 6.06 -5.55 -7.41
N GLU A 174 4.86 -6.13 -7.43
CA GLU A 174 3.66 -5.40 -7.86
C GLU A 174 3.12 -4.47 -6.76
N ILE A 175 3.37 -4.75 -5.47
CA ILE A 175 3.07 -3.80 -4.37
C ILE A 175 3.91 -2.54 -4.54
N GLU A 176 5.21 -2.68 -4.83
CA GLU A 176 6.10 -1.55 -5.09
C GLU A 176 5.68 -0.76 -6.34
N ALA A 177 5.25 -1.45 -7.40
CA ALA A 177 4.72 -0.78 -8.59
C ALA A 177 3.41 -0.02 -8.29
N PHE A 178 2.54 -0.60 -7.47
CA PHE A 178 1.29 0.04 -7.06
C PHE A 178 1.54 1.26 -6.17
N ASP A 179 2.45 1.17 -5.20
CA ASP A 179 2.89 2.30 -4.36
C ASP A 179 3.30 3.51 -5.20
N ALA A 180 4.16 3.30 -6.20
CA ALA A 180 4.61 4.36 -7.08
C ALA A 180 3.45 5.06 -7.82
N THR A 181 2.45 4.29 -8.27
CA THR A 181 1.26 4.87 -8.92
C THR A 181 0.34 5.59 -7.94
N LEU A 182 0.17 5.06 -6.73
CA LEU A 182 -0.66 5.65 -5.70
C LEU A 182 -0.06 6.96 -5.19
N THR A 183 1.25 6.99 -4.95
CA THR A 183 2.00 8.21 -4.60
C THR A 183 1.89 9.27 -5.69
N THR A 184 1.96 8.88 -6.96
CA THR A 184 1.77 9.83 -8.08
C THR A 184 0.38 10.47 -8.06
N TYR A 185 -0.67 9.67 -7.86
CA TYR A 185 -2.04 10.19 -7.75
C TYR A 185 -2.19 11.13 -6.55
N LEU A 186 -1.74 10.70 -5.36
CA LEU A 186 -1.85 11.50 -4.14
C LEU A 186 -1.16 12.86 -4.29
N ARG A 187 0.02 12.91 -4.91
CA ARG A 187 0.72 14.17 -5.22
C ARG A 187 -0.07 15.08 -6.16
N GLN A 188 -0.66 14.52 -7.21
CA GLN A 188 -1.48 15.31 -8.16
C GLN A 188 -2.73 15.86 -7.49
N ARG A 189 -3.42 15.04 -6.70
CA ARG A 189 -4.57 15.46 -5.88
C ARG A 189 -4.19 16.58 -4.91
N ASP A 190 -3.10 16.41 -4.17
CA ASP A 190 -2.68 17.38 -3.17
C ASP A 190 -2.27 18.71 -3.82
N ALA A 191 -1.66 18.69 -5.02
CA ALA A 191 -1.34 19.89 -5.78
C ALA A 191 -2.59 20.63 -6.28
N ALA A 192 -3.62 19.89 -6.70
CA ALA A 192 -4.92 20.46 -7.07
C ALA A 192 -5.61 21.09 -5.85
N GLN A 193 -5.62 20.41 -4.70
CA GLN A 193 -6.16 20.93 -3.45
C GLN A 193 -5.42 22.18 -2.97
N LEU A 194 -4.09 22.19 -3.03
CA LEU A 194 -3.28 23.37 -2.71
C LEU A 194 -3.67 24.58 -3.57
N THR A 195 -3.84 24.37 -4.88
CA THR A 195 -4.28 25.43 -5.80
C THR A 195 -5.68 25.94 -5.44
N ALA A 196 -6.60 25.04 -5.07
CA ALA A 196 -7.93 25.40 -4.64
C ALA A 196 -7.94 26.21 -3.33
N TYR A 197 -7.13 25.82 -2.33
CA TYR A 197 -7.00 26.58 -1.09
C TYR A 197 -6.42 27.97 -1.31
N ARG A 198 -5.43 28.12 -2.19
CA ARG A 198 -4.90 29.43 -2.60
C ARG A 198 -5.99 30.31 -3.21
N ASN A 199 -6.77 29.75 -4.15
CA ASN A 199 -7.85 30.47 -4.83
C ASN A 199 -9.01 30.84 -3.89
N ALA A 200 -9.28 30.01 -2.88
CA ALA A 200 -10.32 30.25 -1.87
C ALA A 200 -9.87 31.19 -0.73
N GLY A 201 -8.63 31.67 -0.73
CA GLY A 201 -8.11 32.59 0.29
C GLY A 201 -7.69 31.91 1.60
N HIS A 202 -7.57 30.58 1.62
CA HIS A 202 -7.12 29.80 2.77
C HIS A 202 -5.58 29.74 2.85
N GLY A 203 -4.92 30.90 2.98
CA GLY A 203 -3.46 31.03 2.90
C GLY A 203 -2.68 30.18 3.90
N GLU A 204 -3.12 30.11 5.16
CA GLU A 204 -2.45 29.29 6.19
C GLU A 204 -2.47 27.80 5.86
N LEU A 205 -3.62 27.28 5.42
CA LEU A 205 -3.77 25.87 5.05
C LEU A 205 -3.00 25.56 3.76
N ALA A 206 -2.99 26.48 2.80
CA ALA A 206 -2.16 26.36 1.61
C ALA A 206 -0.66 26.33 1.94
N ASN A 207 -0.19 27.16 2.87
CA ASN A 207 1.21 27.16 3.31
C ASN A 207 1.60 25.84 4.00
N LEU A 208 0.72 25.30 4.84
CA LEU A 208 0.93 24.01 5.48
C LEU A 208 1.04 22.89 4.44
N MET A 209 0.12 22.82 3.48
CA MET A 209 0.14 21.81 2.42
C MET A 209 1.39 21.93 1.54
N ASP A 210 1.80 23.15 1.18
CA ASP A 210 3.02 23.40 0.41
C ASP A 210 4.27 22.92 1.15
N ALA A 211 4.35 23.16 2.47
CA ALA A 211 5.44 22.66 3.30
C ALA A 211 5.45 21.11 3.39
N MET A 212 4.28 20.48 3.52
CA MET A 212 4.15 19.02 3.55
C MET A 212 4.60 18.40 2.22
N GLN A 213 4.19 18.96 1.08
CA GLN A 213 4.62 18.49 -0.24
C GLN A 213 6.13 18.62 -0.44
N LYS A 214 6.73 19.73 0.01
CA LYS A 214 8.19 19.90 -0.05
C LYS A 214 8.93 18.89 0.82
N ALA A 215 8.41 18.60 2.02
CA ALA A 215 9.00 17.60 2.92
C ALA A 215 8.91 16.18 2.32
N ASP A 216 7.79 15.83 1.69
CA ASP A 216 7.61 14.58 0.95
C ASP A 216 8.62 14.46 -0.20
N HIS A 217 8.69 15.47 -1.08
CA HIS A 217 9.66 15.49 -2.19
C HIS A 217 11.12 15.48 -1.73
N PHE A 218 11.44 16.14 -0.61
CA PHE A 218 12.77 16.12 -0.02
C PHE A 218 13.15 14.72 0.44
N SER A 219 12.24 14.04 1.12
CA SER A 219 12.45 12.67 1.61
C SER A 219 12.73 11.71 0.46
N ASP A 220 11.93 11.81 -0.61
CA ASP A 220 12.16 11.06 -1.85
C ASP A 220 13.53 11.34 -2.47
N ALA A 221 13.91 12.61 -2.58
CA ALA A 221 15.20 13.00 -3.16
C ALA A 221 16.37 12.44 -2.35
N VAL A 222 16.28 12.46 -1.02
CA VAL A 222 17.28 11.84 -0.14
C VAL A 222 17.34 10.33 -0.33
N LEU A 223 16.20 9.65 -0.39
CA LEU A 223 16.14 8.20 -0.61
C LEU A 223 16.65 7.79 -2.01
N ALA A 224 16.48 8.67 -3.00
CA ALA A 224 17.00 8.49 -4.35
C ALA A 224 18.48 8.89 -4.51
N GLU A 225 19.13 9.38 -3.45
CA GLU A 225 20.48 9.96 -3.47
C GLU A 225 20.62 11.16 -4.43
N ASP A 226 19.52 11.88 -4.70
CA ASP A 226 19.49 13.11 -5.51
C ASP A 226 19.66 14.36 -4.64
N ASN A 227 20.91 14.60 -4.25
CA ASN A 227 21.28 15.75 -3.41
C ASN A 227 20.90 17.11 -4.06
N ALA A 228 20.94 17.21 -5.39
CA ALA A 228 20.65 18.46 -6.08
C ALA A 228 19.17 18.86 -6.02
N THR A 229 18.28 17.87 -5.99
CA THR A 229 16.84 18.09 -5.76
C THR A 229 16.56 18.31 -4.28
N ALA A 230 17.18 17.54 -3.38
CA ALA A 230 17.03 17.71 -1.94
C ALA A 230 17.42 19.13 -1.47
N ASP A 231 18.58 19.62 -1.89
CA ASP A 231 19.07 20.96 -1.51
C ASP A 231 18.16 22.10 -1.98
N ARG A 232 17.44 21.91 -3.09
CA ARG A 232 16.50 22.92 -3.63
C ARG A 232 15.19 23.02 -2.83
N LEU A 233 14.87 21.97 -2.07
CA LEU A 233 13.61 21.86 -1.32
C LEU A 233 13.75 22.32 0.14
N LEU A 234 14.97 22.59 0.60
CA LEU A 234 15.24 23.19 1.90
C LEU A 234 14.84 24.68 1.92
N PRO A 235 14.28 25.17 3.05
CA PRO A 235 13.89 26.57 3.22
C PRO A 235 15.07 27.54 3.29
#